data_AF-A0A0F8ZG59-F1
#
_entry.id   AF-A0A0F8ZG59-F1
#
_cell.length_a   1.000
_cell.length_b   1.000
_cell.length_c   1.000
_cell.angle_alpha   90.00
_cell.angle_beta   90.00
_cell.angle_gamma   90.00
#
_symmetry.space_group_name_H-M   'P 1'
#
loop_
_entity.id
_entity.type
_entity.pdbx_description
1 polymer ?
#
loop_
_entity_poly.entity_id
_entity_poly.type
_entity_poly.pdbx_seq_one_letter_code
_entity_poly.pdbx_strand_id
1 'polypeptide(L)'
;MKVNQVLCGNSIEIMENFEKNSIDSLVGDGPYGIGFLGSAWDKFTSKEYQDFCFEWGSKAIEILKPGAYCLSFSAPRKYHRMVCGLEDAGFLIKDMLPYMYGTGIPKNLDISKAIDKYFGKENEREVIGIRYRQDGIRDRHGGGKKDQYMQMTADPKVKITEPVTLEAKQWDGWGTGLNPGHEDIVLAQKPYEGTYAKNILKWGVGALNINACRIDYIKEKEIDSRIYNQEKNISRGHHEDATIKYAPDGNEFPMYKTQKGRWPSNVILDPISAEMLDQQSGISKGGTPKHNREIKRKGFSGNGPFNDFSCGFDVNKCKGLANFGDKGGASRFFY
;
A
#
# COMPACT_ATOMS: atom_id res chain seq x y z
N MET A 1 -31.65 8.39 -2.42
CA MET A 1 -30.69 8.87 -3.44
C MET A 1 -30.76 7.96 -4.67
N LYS A 2 -30.73 8.51 -5.88
CA LYS A 2 -30.68 7.70 -7.10
C LYS A 2 -29.26 7.17 -7.26
N VAL A 3 -29.11 5.84 -7.37
CA VAL A 3 -27.80 5.17 -7.52
C VAL A 3 -27.35 5.19 -8.98
N ASN A 4 -26.08 4.87 -9.22
CA ASN A 4 -25.46 4.77 -10.56
C ASN A 4 -25.50 6.09 -11.35
N GLN A 5 -25.07 7.18 -10.71
CA GLN A 5 -25.04 8.51 -11.31
C GLN A 5 -23.63 9.09 -11.28
N VAL A 6 -23.33 9.91 -12.29
CA VAL A 6 -22.15 10.79 -12.31
C VAL A 6 -22.65 12.21 -12.14
N LEU A 7 -22.12 12.91 -11.13
CA LEU A 7 -22.45 14.31 -10.87
C LEU A 7 -21.29 15.17 -11.40
N CYS A 8 -21.61 16.18 -12.21
CA CYS A 8 -20.62 17.08 -12.78
C CYS A 8 -20.60 18.39 -11.99
N GLY A 9 -19.43 18.77 -11.45
CA GLY A 9 -19.23 20.00 -10.69
C GLY A 9 -18.07 19.89 -9.71
N ASN A 10 -17.92 20.90 -8.86
CA ASN A 10 -16.95 20.87 -7.76
C ASN A 10 -17.40 19.82 -6.74
N SER A 11 -16.52 18.87 -6.39
CA SER A 11 -16.85 17.78 -5.47
C SER A 11 -17.24 18.27 -4.07
N ILE A 12 -16.59 19.33 -3.58
CA ILE A 12 -16.85 19.91 -2.26
C ILE A 12 -18.26 20.50 -2.20
N GLU A 13 -18.63 21.30 -3.22
CA GLU A 13 -19.97 21.90 -3.34
C GLU A 13 -21.05 20.83 -3.54
N ILE A 14 -20.75 19.82 -4.37
CA ILE A 14 -21.68 18.71 -4.62
C ILE A 14 -21.99 17.96 -3.32
N MET A 15 -20.98 17.70 -2.47
CA MET A 15 -21.17 17.02 -1.20
C MET A 15 -22.14 17.75 -0.25
N GLU A 16 -22.28 19.08 -0.35
CA GLU A 16 -23.22 19.84 0.48
C GLU A 16 -24.69 19.49 0.21
N ASN A 17 -24.98 18.92 -0.97
CA ASN A 17 -26.34 18.51 -1.35
C ASN A 17 -26.70 17.10 -0.87
N PHE A 18 -25.78 16.39 -0.21
CA PHE A 18 -26.02 15.07 0.33
C PHE A 18 -26.59 15.16 1.74
N GLU A 19 -27.53 14.27 2.06
CA GLU A 19 -28.02 14.14 3.43
C GLU A 19 -26.89 13.67 4.35
N LYS A 20 -26.88 14.18 5.59
CA LYS A 20 -25.93 13.74 6.61
C LYS A 20 -26.05 12.24 6.86
N ASN A 21 -24.93 11.56 7.08
CA ASN A 21 -24.89 10.12 7.34
C ASN A 21 -25.63 9.26 6.29
N SER A 22 -25.54 9.62 5.01
CA SER A 22 -26.19 8.91 3.90
C SER A 22 -25.26 8.00 3.10
N ILE A 23 -23.93 8.19 3.21
CA ILE A 23 -22.92 7.46 2.42
C ILE A 23 -22.25 6.36 3.24
N ASP A 24 -22.16 5.15 2.67
CA ASP A 24 -21.63 3.95 3.32
C ASP A 24 -20.09 3.85 3.30
N SER A 25 -19.46 4.39 2.26
CA SER A 25 -18.00 4.47 2.10
C SER A 25 -17.62 5.57 1.10
N LEU A 26 -16.39 6.07 1.21
CA LEU A 26 -15.80 7.02 0.26
C LEU A 26 -14.52 6.43 -0.32
N VAL A 27 -14.35 6.53 -1.64
CA VAL A 27 -13.09 6.21 -2.33
C VAL A 27 -12.79 7.37 -3.26
N GLY A 28 -11.66 8.03 -3.07
CA GLY A 28 -11.27 9.23 -3.80
C GLY A 28 -9.89 9.13 -4.43
N ASP A 29 -9.81 9.33 -5.73
CA ASP A 29 -8.56 9.58 -6.46
C ASP A 29 -8.55 11.06 -6.88
N GLY A 30 -8.30 11.92 -5.89
CA GLY A 30 -8.31 13.37 -6.05
C GLY A 30 -6.96 13.93 -6.50
N PRO A 31 -6.81 15.26 -6.58
CA PRO A 31 -5.51 15.89 -6.81
C PRO A 31 -4.45 15.39 -5.82
N TYR A 32 -3.22 15.17 -6.31
CA TYR A 32 -2.07 14.74 -5.52
C TYR A 32 -1.21 15.92 -5.03
N GLY A 33 -1.51 17.14 -5.48
CA GLY A 33 -0.82 18.33 -5.02
C GLY A 33 0.55 18.56 -5.65
N ILE A 34 0.85 17.91 -6.78
CA ILE A 34 2.18 17.87 -7.41
C ILE A 34 2.28 18.62 -8.74
N GLY A 35 1.19 19.21 -9.21
CA GLY A 35 1.11 19.94 -10.48
C GLY A 35 1.21 19.02 -11.68
N PHE A 36 0.44 17.93 -11.69
CA PHE A 36 0.39 16.94 -12.76
C PHE A 36 0.33 17.58 -14.16
N LEU A 37 1.38 17.36 -14.96
CA LEU A 37 1.56 17.95 -16.30
C LEU A 37 1.42 19.48 -16.35
N GLY A 38 1.73 20.18 -15.27
CA GLY A 38 1.58 21.62 -15.16
C GLY A 38 0.15 22.09 -14.94
N SER A 39 -0.78 21.18 -14.67
CA SER A 39 -2.20 21.48 -14.45
C SER A 39 -2.39 22.30 -13.17
N ALA A 40 -3.16 23.39 -13.28
CA ALA A 40 -3.42 24.28 -12.15
C ALA A 40 -4.22 23.60 -11.03
N TRP A 41 -5.16 22.70 -11.37
CA TRP A 41 -6.01 21.99 -10.41
C TRP A 41 -5.26 21.01 -9.51
N ASP A 42 -4.01 20.67 -9.84
CA ASP A 42 -3.15 19.78 -9.05
C ASP A 42 -1.96 20.51 -8.41
N LYS A 43 -1.85 21.83 -8.57
CA LYS A 43 -0.65 22.57 -8.16
C LYS A 43 -0.87 23.26 -6.80
N PHE A 44 -0.23 22.73 -5.76
CA PHE A 44 -0.36 23.24 -4.40
C PHE A 44 1.00 23.32 -3.70
N THR A 45 1.19 24.33 -2.86
CA THR A 45 2.18 24.25 -1.78
C THR A 45 1.78 23.15 -0.78
N SER A 46 2.69 22.75 0.11
CA SER A 46 2.39 21.66 1.05
C SER A 46 1.29 21.99 2.05
N LYS A 47 1.20 23.26 2.49
CA LYS A 47 0.15 23.68 3.42
C LYS A 47 -1.20 23.84 2.71
N GLU A 48 -1.24 24.48 1.54
CA GLU A 48 -2.47 24.58 0.73
C GLU A 48 -3.06 23.21 0.40
N TYR A 49 -2.22 22.21 0.11
CA TYR A 49 -2.71 20.86 -0.15
C TYR A 49 -3.34 20.20 1.10
N GLN A 50 -2.74 20.41 2.28
CA GLN A 50 -3.32 19.96 3.54
C GLN A 50 -4.66 20.66 3.80
N ASP A 51 -4.73 21.97 3.57
CA ASP A 51 -5.95 22.76 3.78
C ASP A 51 -7.07 22.34 2.81
N PHE A 52 -6.73 22.08 1.55
CA PHE A 52 -7.64 21.48 0.59
C PHE A 52 -8.14 20.10 1.06
N CYS A 53 -7.25 19.26 1.61
CA CYS A 53 -7.63 17.96 2.15
C CYS A 53 -8.54 18.05 3.37
N PHE A 54 -8.27 19.02 4.24
CA PHE A 54 -9.12 19.35 5.37
C PHE A 54 -10.50 19.83 4.92
N GLU A 55 -10.57 20.67 3.88
CA GLU A 55 -11.83 21.22 3.38
C GLU A 55 -12.76 20.13 2.85
N TRP A 56 -12.28 19.29 1.91
CA TRP A 56 -13.10 18.21 1.39
C TRP A 56 -13.35 17.14 2.45
N GLY A 57 -12.38 16.85 3.32
CA GLY A 57 -12.52 15.91 4.43
C GLY A 57 -13.63 16.34 5.40
N SER A 58 -13.72 17.64 5.71
CA SER A 58 -14.74 18.21 6.59
C SER A 58 -16.16 18.07 6.02
N LYS A 59 -16.33 18.11 4.69
CA LYS A 59 -17.62 17.82 4.06
C LYS A 59 -17.90 16.31 3.99
N ALA A 60 -16.89 15.52 3.65
CA ALA A 60 -16.99 14.08 3.54
C ALA A 60 -17.43 13.43 4.87
N ILE A 61 -16.86 13.88 6.00
CA ILE A 61 -17.18 13.32 7.30
C ILE A 61 -18.63 13.61 7.74
N GLU A 62 -19.26 14.68 7.26
CA GLU A 62 -20.67 14.97 7.56
C GLU A 62 -21.62 14.00 6.85
N ILE A 63 -21.33 13.67 5.59
CA ILE A 63 -22.20 12.85 4.73
C ILE A 63 -21.98 11.35 4.95
N LEU A 64 -20.79 10.94 5.40
CA LEU A 64 -20.47 9.55 5.73
C LEU A 64 -21.24 9.08 6.97
N LYS A 65 -21.74 7.84 6.96
CA LYS A 65 -22.31 7.22 8.16
C LYS A 65 -21.25 7.04 9.24
N PRO A 66 -21.59 7.16 10.54
CA PRO A 66 -20.66 6.86 11.62
C PRO A 66 -20.01 5.47 11.46
N GLY A 67 -18.69 5.41 11.55
CA GLY A 67 -17.90 4.19 11.28
C GLY A 67 -17.59 3.92 9.80
N ALA A 68 -18.15 4.64 8.84
CA ALA A 68 -17.84 4.45 7.42
C ALA A 68 -16.35 4.68 7.12
N TYR A 69 -15.82 3.89 6.18
CA TYR A 69 -14.43 3.99 5.74
C TYR A 69 -14.27 4.95 4.57
N CYS A 70 -13.13 5.64 4.55
CA CYS A 70 -12.67 6.51 3.48
C CYS A 70 -11.30 6.00 3.00
N LEU A 71 -11.15 5.80 1.70
CA LEU A 71 -9.86 5.55 1.04
C LEU A 71 -9.54 6.74 0.13
N SER A 72 -8.33 7.27 0.22
CA SER A 72 -7.88 8.34 -0.68
C SER A 72 -6.43 8.14 -1.10
N PHE A 73 -6.13 8.40 -2.36
CA PHE A 73 -4.81 8.21 -2.95
C PHE A 73 -4.00 9.51 -2.92
N SER A 74 -2.67 9.40 -2.82
CA SER A 74 -1.77 10.54 -2.93
C SER A 74 -0.39 10.14 -3.42
N ALA A 75 0.33 11.11 -3.97
CA ALA A 75 1.75 10.95 -4.27
C ALA A 75 2.56 10.80 -2.96
N PRO A 76 3.64 9.99 -2.93
CA PRO A 76 4.44 9.78 -1.72
C PRO A 76 4.92 11.06 -1.03
N ARG A 77 5.27 12.09 -1.82
CA ARG A 77 5.76 13.39 -1.28
C ARG A 77 4.67 14.22 -0.61
N LYS A 78 3.38 13.95 -0.88
CA LYS A 78 2.24 14.75 -0.41
C LYS A 78 1.28 13.93 0.46
N TYR A 79 1.43 12.60 0.50
CA TYR A 79 0.65 11.69 1.35
C TYR A 79 0.48 12.18 2.79
N HIS A 80 1.59 12.52 3.46
CA HIS A 80 1.55 13.01 4.84
C HIS A 80 0.65 14.24 5.04
N ARG A 81 0.54 15.13 4.04
CA ARG A 81 -0.33 16.32 4.10
C ARG A 81 -1.80 15.99 3.92
N MET A 82 -2.12 15.04 3.04
CA MET A 82 -3.47 14.51 2.93
C MET A 82 -3.90 13.86 4.24
N VAL A 83 -3.04 13.03 4.84
CA VAL A 83 -3.32 12.37 6.13
C VAL A 83 -3.57 13.41 7.23
N CYS A 84 -2.70 14.40 7.40
CA CYS A 84 -2.92 15.48 8.37
C CYS A 84 -4.23 16.23 8.13
N GLY A 85 -4.55 16.58 6.87
CA GLY A 85 -5.81 17.27 6.56
C GLY A 85 -7.05 16.45 6.92
N LEU A 86 -7.01 15.14 6.68
CA LEU A 86 -8.11 14.24 7.04
C LEU A 86 -8.23 14.01 8.55
N GLU A 87 -7.09 13.89 9.24
CA GLU A 87 -7.06 13.82 10.71
C GLU A 87 -7.61 15.11 11.34
N ASP A 88 -7.18 16.28 10.83
CA ASP A 88 -7.68 17.61 11.24
C ASP A 88 -9.21 17.72 11.00
N ALA A 89 -9.74 17.09 9.94
CA ALA A 89 -11.17 17.03 9.64
C ALA A 89 -11.95 16.07 10.56
N GLY A 90 -11.26 15.28 11.40
CA GLY A 90 -11.86 14.40 12.40
C GLY A 90 -11.94 12.92 12.01
N PHE A 91 -11.27 12.50 10.93
CA PHE A 91 -11.14 11.07 10.61
C PHE A 91 -10.19 10.37 11.57
N LEU A 92 -10.47 9.11 11.86
CA LEU A 92 -9.53 8.19 12.50
C LEU A 92 -8.65 7.55 11.41
N ILE A 93 -7.34 7.78 11.47
CA ILE A 93 -6.40 7.11 10.57
C ILE A 93 -6.20 5.66 11.04
N LYS A 94 -6.50 4.70 10.17
CA LYS A 94 -6.48 3.26 10.49
C LYS A 94 -5.20 2.59 9.99
N ASP A 95 -4.80 2.91 8.76
CA ASP A 95 -3.62 2.33 8.13
C ASP A 95 -3.17 3.16 6.92
N MET A 96 -2.02 2.80 6.36
CA MET A 96 -1.53 3.23 5.06
C MET A 96 -1.44 2.00 4.14
N LEU A 97 -2.02 2.09 2.95
CA LEU A 97 -1.95 1.03 1.94
C LEU A 97 -1.04 1.46 0.78
N PRO A 98 0.26 1.15 0.79
CA PRO A 98 1.11 1.38 -0.37
C PRO A 98 0.77 0.40 -1.49
N TYR A 99 0.42 0.96 -2.64
CA TYR A 99 0.36 0.25 -3.92
C TYR A 99 1.73 0.31 -4.58
N MET A 100 2.49 -0.78 -4.51
CA MET A 100 3.83 -0.89 -5.09
C MET A 100 3.77 -1.35 -6.55
N TYR A 101 4.52 -0.65 -7.40
CA TYR A 101 4.63 -0.98 -8.81
C TYR A 101 6.09 -0.91 -9.32
N GLY A 102 6.44 -1.84 -10.20
CA GLY A 102 7.81 -1.96 -10.73
C GLY A 102 8.17 -0.94 -11.82
N THR A 103 7.19 -0.20 -12.36
CA THR A 103 7.34 0.62 -13.57
C THR A 103 6.96 2.10 -13.36
N GLY A 104 7.65 2.77 -12.43
CA GLY A 104 7.54 4.23 -12.29
C GLY A 104 8.22 5.02 -13.41
N ILE A 105 7.70 6.22 -13.71
CA ILE A 105 8.35 7.19 -14.59
C ILE A 105 9.05 8.25 -13.71
N PRO A 106 10.38 8.38 -13.76
CA PRO A 106 11.08 9.40 -12.99
C PRO A 106 10.63 10.81 -13.40
N LYS A 107 10.00 11.54 -12.48
CA LYS A 107 9.65 12.96 -12.65
C LYS A 107 10.75 13.82 -12.03
N ASN A 108 11.92 13.73 -12.63
CA ASN A 108 13.17 14.32 -12.15
C ASN A 108 13.58 15.52 -13.03
N LEU A 109 14.06 16.61 -12.41
CA LEU A 109 14.68 17.73 -13.13
C LEU A 109 16.16 17.43 -13.35
N ASP A 110 16.60 17.40 -14.61
CA ASP A 110 18.01 17.30 -15.00
C ASP A 110 18.74 18.61 -14.68
N ILE A 111 19.64 18.58 -13.69
CA ILE A 111 20.30 19.79 -13.18
C ILE A 111 21.24 20.38 -14.23
N SER A 112 21.97 19.56 -14.97
CA SER A 112 22.88 20.06 -16.02
C SER A 112 22.12 20.90 -17.06
N LYS A 113 20.94 20.43 -17.48
CA LYS A 113 20.09 21.14 -18.45
C LYS A 113 19.49 22.40 -17.87
N ALA A 114 19.11 22.37 -16.60
CA ALA A 114 18.61 23.56 -15.90
C ALA A 114 19.69 24.65 -15.77
N ILE A 115 20.95 24.27 -15.50
CA ILE A 115 22.08 25.20 -15.40
C ILE A 115 22.41 25.81 -16.76
N ASP A 116 22.55 25.01 -17.82
CA ASP A 116 22.82 25.57 -19.15
C ASP A 116 21.68 26.50 -19.59
N LYS A 117 20.42 26.16 -19.29
CA LYS A 117 19.27 27.04 -19.53
C LYS A 117 19.35 28.35 -18.72
N TYR A 118 19.78 28.28 -17.47
CA TYR A 118 19.97 29.48 -16.63
C TYR A 118 21.00 30.45 -17.24
N PHE A 119 22.05 29.92 -17.88
CA PHE A 119 23.05 30.71 -18.60
C PHE A 119 22.67 31.02 -20.06
N GLY A 120 21.49 30.62 -20.54
CA GLY A 120 21.04 30.84 -21.92
C GLY A 120 21.79 30.00 -22.97
N LYS A 121 22.41 28.89 -22.56
CA LYS A 121 23.23 28.00 -23.39
C LYS A 121 22.54 26.69 -23.75
N GLU A 122 21.24 26.57 -23.54
CA GLU A 122 20.47 25.34 -23.82
C GLU A 122 20.55 24.92 -25.30
N ASN A 123 20.68 25.88 -26.22
CA ASN A 123 20.78 25.64 -27.65
C ASN A 123 22.21 25.33 -28.11
N GLU A 124 23.22 25.51 -27.25
CA GLU A 124 24.62 25.20 -27.52
C GLU A 124 24.98 23.75 -27.17
N ARG A 125 24.06 23.00 -26.54
CA ARG A 125 24.29 21.60 -26.15
C ARG A 125 24.38 20.70 -27.39
N GLU A 126 25.53 20.08 -27.59
CA GLU A 126 25.78 19.16 -28.70
C GLU A 126 25.00 17.84 -28.53
N VAL A 127 24.44 17.32 -29.62
CA VAL A 127 23.73 16.03 -29.63
C VAL A 127 24.74 14.90 -29.88
N ILE A 128 25.07 14.16 -28.83
CA ILE A 128 26.01 13.03 -28.88
C ILE A 128 25.33 11.68 -29.14
N GLY A 129 23.99 11.64 -29.11
CA GLY A 129 23.27 10.40 -29.35
C GLY A 129 21.75 10.57 -29.40
N ILE A 130 21.09 9.48 -29.78
CA ILE A 130 19.64 9.39 -29.82
C ILE A 130 19.22 8.13 -29.08
N ARG A 131 18.40 8.29 -28.04
CA ARG A 131 17.72 7.19 -27.37
C ARG A 131 16.29 7.10 -27.90
N TYR A 132 15.83 5.90 -28.20
CA TYR A 132 14.42 5.66 -28.44
C TYR A 132 13.70 5.46 -27.10
N ARG A 133 12.57 6.12 -26.87
CA ARG A 133 11.66 5.73 -25.81
C ARG A 133 11.33 4.26 -26.05
N GLN A 134 11.76 3.42 -25.12
CA GLN A 134 11.31 2.05 -25.08
C GLN A 134 9.89 2.15 -24.55
N ASP A 135 8.90 2.16 -25.45
CA ASP A 135 7.54 1.86 -25.05
C ASP A 135 7.64 0.53 -24.31
N GLY A 136 7.33 0.55 -23.02
CA GLY A 136 7.34 -0.65 -22.21
C GLY A 136 6.52 -1.71 -22.94
N ILE A 137 7.15 -2.88 -23.14
CA ILE A 137 6.50 -4.13 -23.50
C ILE A 137 5.99 -4.17 -24.96
N ARG A 138 6.72 -4.89 -25.82
CA ARG A 138 6.12 -5.54 -27.00
C ARG A 138 5.15 -6.60 -26.47
N ASP A 139 3.90 -6.22 -26.33
CA ASP A 139 2.81 -7.13 -25.99
C ASP A 139 2.73 -8.20 -27.10
N ARG A 140 3.20 -9.42 -26.80
CA ARG A 140 3.14 -10.55 -27.76
C ARG A 140 1.79 -11.28 -27.72
N HIS A 141 0.86 -10.87 -26.87
CA HIS A 141 -0.48 -11.46 -26.82
C HIS A 141 -1.52 -10.35 -26.71
N GLY A 142 -2.20 -10.10 -27.83
CA GLY A 142 -3.14 -8.99 -27.97
C GLY A 142 -4.30 -9.04 -26.99
N GLY A 143 -4.81 -7.85 -26.67
CA GLY A 143 -6.16 -7.68 -26.10
C GLY A 143 -6.31 -6.59 -25.07
N GLY A 144 -5.24 -6.00 -24.53
CA GLY A 144 -5.34 -4.88 -23.59
C GLY A 144 -5.44 -3.54 -24.32
N LYS A 145 -6.52 -2.77 -24.07
CA LYS A 145 -6.52 -1.34 -24.43
C LYS A 145 -5.37 -0.69 -23.69
N LYS A 146 -4.33 -0.29 -24.44
CA LYS A 146 -3.21 0.51 -23.94
C LYS A 146 -3.75 1.71 -23.16
N ASP A 147 -3.21 1.97 -21.98
CA ASP A 147 -3.51 3.18 -21.21
C ASP A 147 -3.31 4.41 -22.10
N GLN A 148 -4.42 5.00 -22.53
CA GLN A 148 -4.44 6.10 -23.51
C GLN A 148 -3.80 7.39 -22.97
N TYR A 149 -3.49 7.45 -21.67
CA TYR A 149 -2.96 8.63 -20.99
C TYR A 149 -1.50 8.98 -21.35
N MET A 150 -0.70 8.03 -21.87
CA MET A 150 0.70 8.29 -22.27
C MET A 150 0.87 8.58 -23.78
N GLN A 151 -0.20 8.53 -24.58
CA GLN A 151 -0.12 8.68 -26.03
C GLN A 151 -0.09 10.13 -26.54
N MET A 152 -0.01 11.12 -25.67
CA MET A 152 0.04 12.52 -26.11
C MET A 152 1.49 12.99 -26.33
N THR A 153 1.86 13.03 -27.61
CA THR A 153 2.67 14.07 -28.29
C THR A 153 4.21 14.12 -28.17
N ALA A 154 4.92 13.03 -27.87
CA ALA A 154 6.39 13.04 -27.93
C ALA A 154 6.94 12.23 -29.12
N ASP A 155 7.85 12.83 -29.90
CA ASP A 155 8.75 12.10 -30.80
C ASP A 155 9.37 10.92 -30.02
N PRO A 156 9.31 9.69 -30.54
CA PRO A 156 9.92 8.53 -29.87
C PRO A 156 11.43 8.69 -29.68
N LYS A 157 12.07 9.63 -30.39
CA LYS A 157 13.50 9.95 -30.26
C LYS A 157 13.73 11.01 -29.18
N VAL A 158 14.49 10.63 -28.17
CA VAL A 158 15.05 11.53 -27.16
C VAL A 158 16.51 11.80 -27.50
N LYS A 159 16.84 13.06 -27.79
CA LYS A 159 18.23 13.50 -28.01
C LYS A 159 19.01 13.41 -26.69
N ILE A 160 20.17 12.76 -26.73
CA ILE A 160 21.16 12.77 -25.65
C ILE A 160 22.12 13.91 -25.97
N THR A 161 22.30 14.83 -25.02
CA THR A 161 23.11 16.04 -25.21
C THR A 161 24.12 16.23 -24.11
N GLU A 162 25.31 16.71 -24.46
CA GLU A 162 26.35 17.04 -23.47
C GLU A 162 26.14 18.44 -22.87
N PRO A 163 26.53 18.63 -21.59
CA PRO A 163 26.52 19.94 -20.95
C PRO A 163 27.62 20.87 -21.48
N VAL A 164 27.32 22.17 -21.57
CA VAL A 164 28.20 23.17 -22.17
C VAL A 164 29.07 23.86 -21.11
N THR A 165 28.42 24.40 -20.07
CA THR A 165 29.09 25.15 -19.00
C THR A 165 29.91 24.24 -18.08
N LEU A 166 30.93 24.80 -17.41
CA LEU A 166 31.74 24.05 -16.44
C LEU A 166 30.86 23.60 -15.26
N GLU A 167 29.94 24.45 -14.84
CA GLU A 167 28.94 24.18 -13.83
C GLU A 167 28.01 23.04 -14.27
N ALA A 168 27.44 23.08 -15.49
CA ALA A 168 26.59 21.99 -15.97
C ALA A 168 27.35 20.66 -16.10
N LYS A 169 28.63 20.69 -16.49
CA LYS A 169 29.50 19.50 -16.52
C LYS A 169 29.71 18.92 -15.12
N GLN A 170 29.91 19.76 -14.11
CA GLN A 170 30.04 19.33 -12.72
C GLN A 170 28.78 18.61 -12.22
N TRP A 171 27.60 19.07 -12.62
CA TRP A 171 26.31 18.55 -12.18
C TRP A 171 25.66 17.58 -13.18
N ASP A 172 26.43 17.03 -14.13
CA ASP A 172 25.91 16.06 -15.09
C ASP A 172 25.51 14.74 -14.41
N GLY A 173 24.34 14.23 -14.79
CA GLY A 173 23.73 13.05 -14.16
C GLY A 173 23.03 13.32 -12.81
N TRP A 174 23.03 14.55 -12.29
CA TRP A 174 22.33 14.90 -11.05
C TRP A 174 20.88 15.30 -11.30
N GLY A 175 20.02 15.03 -10.31
CA GLY A 175 18.62 15.43 -10.35
C GLY A 175 18.00 15.69 -8.97
N THR A 176 16.74 16.10 -8.96
CA THR A 176 15.95 16.51 -7.79
C THR A 176 14.97 15.47 -7.24
N GLY A 177 14.81 14.31 -7.88
CA GLY A 177 13.78 13.35 -7.49
C GLY A 177 14.13 11.89 -7.73
N LEU A 178 13.56 11.02 -6.90
CA LEU A 178 13.59 9.58 -7.07
C LEU A 178 12.52 9.12 -8.07
N ASN A 179 12.69 7.91 -8.61
CA ASN A 179 11.60 7.24 -9.32
C ASN A 179 10.53 6.82 -8.30
N PRO A 180 9.26 7.22 -8.44
CA PRO A 180 8.22 6.68 -7.59
C PRO A 180 8.07 5.17 -7.84
N GLY A 181 8.10 4.38 -6.76
CA GLY A 181 7.89 2.93 -6.81
C GLY A 181 6.63 2.49 -6.08
N HIS A 182 5.85 3.45 -5.59
CA HIS A 182 4.59 3.22 -4.91
C HIS A 182 3.67 4.45 -4.99
N GLU A 183 2.38 4.20 -4.83
CA GLU A 183 1.33 5.19 -4.55
C GLU A 183 0.71 4.86 -3.20
N ASP A 184 0.51 5.88 -2.37
CA ASP A 184 0.06 5.68 -1.00
C ASP A 184 -1.43 5.98 -0.87
N ILE A 185 -2.16 5.04 -0.27
CA ILE A 185 -3.58 5.16 -0.01
C ILE A 185 -3.79 5.28 1.50
N VAL A 186 -4.48 6.32 1.96
CA VAL A 186 -4.88 6.40 3.36
C VAL A 186 -6.10 5.52 3.59
N LEU A 187 -6.08 4.69 4.63
CA LEU A 187 -7.28 4.03 5.15
C LEU A 187 -7.75 4.82 6.36
N ALA A 188 -8.81 5.60 6.18
CA ALA A 188 -9.40 6.45 7.21
C ALA A 188 -10.81 5.97 7.57
N GLN A 189 -11.29 6.31 8.77
CA GLN A 189 -12.61 5.92 9.25
C GLN A 189 -13.27 7.10 9.97
N LYS A 190 -14.54 7.39 9.64
CA LYS A 190 -15.34 8.31 10.46
C LYS A 190 -15.50 7.73 11.88
N PRO A 191 -15.32 8.51 12.96
CA PRO A 191 -15.58 8.02 14.31
C PRO A 191 -16.96 7.34 14.43
N TYR A 192 -16.99 6.18 15.09
CA TYR A 192 -18.22 5.43 15.32
C TYR A 192 -18.93 5.90 16.60
N GLU A 193 -20.24 5.66 16.67
CA GLU A 193 -21.04 6.01 17.84
C GLU A 193 -21.11 4.83 18.83
N GLY A 194 -20.67 5.05 20.07
CA GLY A 194 -20.76 4.04 21.13
C GLY A 194 -19.79 2.88 20.91
N THR A 195 -20.29 1.64 20.86
CA THR A 195 -19.46 0.45 20.62
C THR A 195 -19.54 0.02 19.15
N TYR A 196 -18.52 -0.66 18.62
CA TYR A 196 -18.54 -1.21 17.25
C TYR A 196 -19.82 -2.00 16.95
N ALA A 197 -20.22 -2.90 17.86
CA ALA A 197 -21.42 -3.72 17.68
C ALA A 197 -22.70 -2.86 17.56
N LYS A 198 -22.87 -1.87 18.44
CA LYS A 198 -24.03 -0.96 18.39
C LYS A 198 -24.02 -0.11 17.12
N ASN A 199 -22.86 0.42 16.74
CA ASN A 199 -22.72 1.23 15.53
C ASN A 199 -23.06 0.42 14.27
N ILE A 200 -22.50 -0.78 14.14
CA ILE A 200 -22.73 -1.66 12.99
C ILE A 200 -24.20 -2.06 12.90
N LEU A 201 -24.83 -2.45 14.02
CA LEU A 201 -26.25 -2.80 14.02
C LEU A 201 -27.17 -1.61 13.67
N LYS A 202 -26.77 -0.38 14.03
CA LYS A 202 -27.52 0.85 13.72
C LYS A 202 -27.33 1.30 12.27
N TRP A 203 -26.09 1.34 11.78
CA TRP A 203 -25.73 2.00 10.53
C TRP A 203 -25.45 1.04 9.37
N GLY A 204 -25.23 -0.25 9.65
CA GLY A 204 -24.86 -1.26 8.65
C GLY A 204 -23.41 -1.18 8.15
N VAL A 205 -22.61 -0.26 8.69
CA VAL A 205 -21.21 -0.01 8.31
C VAL A 205 -20.31 0.07 9.54
N GLY A 206 -18.98 -0.02 9.34
CA GLY A 206 -18.00 0.09 10.42
C GLY A 206 -16.94 -1.01 10.48
N ALA A 207 -17.06 -2.05 9.65
CA ALA A 207 -16.15 -3.19 9.63
C ALA A 207 -15.62 -3.49 8.23
N LEU A 208 -14.40 -4.02 8.16
CA LEU A 208 -13.83 -4.60 6.94
C LEU A 208 -14.26 -6.07 6.84
N ASN A 209 -14.67 -6.52 5.65
CA ASN A 209 -14.99 -7.92 5.42
C ASN A 209 -13.72 -8.75 5.21
N ILE A 210 -12.99 -8.97 6.30
CA ILE A 210 -11.71 -9.70 6.30
C ILE A 210 -11.85 -11.07 5.64
N ASN A 211 -12.93 -11.80 5.92
CA ASN A 211 -13.11 -13.15 5.39
C ASN A 211 -13.30 -13.19 3.87
N ALA A 212 -13.89 -12.15 3.27
CA ALA A 212 -14.00 -12.05 1.82
C ALA A 212 -12.66 -11.72 1.15
N CYS A 213 -11.69 -11.18 1.89
CA CYS A 213 -10.38 -10.80 1.38
C CYS A 213 -9.27 -11.79 1.75
N ARG A 214 -9.59 -12.97 2.31
CA ARG A 214 -8.56 -13.99 2.61
C ARG A 214 -8.19 -14.74 1.34
N ILE A 215 -6.92 -15.14 1.21
CA ILE A 215 -6.51 -16.20 0.29
C ILE A 215 -6.66 -17.54 0.99
N ASP A 216 -7.50 -18.38 0.39
CA ASP A 216 -7.77 -19.73 0.85
C ASP A 216 -6.51 -20.61 0.93
N TYR A 217 -6.54 -21.56 1.85
CA TYR A 217 -5.56 -22.63 1.88
C TYR A 217 -5.78 -23.58 0.70
N ILE A 218 -4.71 -24.15 0.17
CA ILE A 218 -4.79 -25.09 -0.97
C ILE A 218 -5.46 -26.40 -0.58
N LYS A 219 -5.44 -26.78 0.71
CA LYS A 219 -6.19 -27.91 1.25
C LYS A 219 -6.80 -27.59 2.60
N GLU A 220 -8.04 -28.04 2.79
CA GLU A 220 -8.79 -27.96 4.05
C GLU A 220 -8.07 -28.67 5.23
N LYS A 221 -7.14 -29.60 4.95
CA LYS A 221 -6.31 -30.30 5.95
C LYS A 221 -5.02 -29.58 6.33
N GLU A 222 -4.71 -28.45 5.69
CA GLU A 222 -3.50 -27.64 5.93
C GLU A 222 -3.82 -26.44 6.84
N ILE A 223 -4.82 -26.62 7.72
CA ILE A 223 -5.15 -25.72 8.84
C ILE A 223 -3.86 -25.42 9.61
N ASP A 224 -3.67 -24.13 9.91
CA ASP A 224 -2.55 -23.58 10.67
C ASP A 224 -2.07 -24.58 11.73
N SER A 225 -0.81 -24.98 11.65
CA SER A 225 -0.18 -25.87 12.61
C SER A 225 -0.22 -25.35 14.06
N ARG A 226 -0.61 -24.08 14.30
CA ARG A 226 -1.01 -23.57 15.62
C ARG A 226 -2.25 -24.25 16.19
N ILE A 227 -3.22 -24.61 15.34
CA ILE A 227 -4.46 -25.29 15.72
C ILE A 227 -4.19 -26.79 15.91
N TYR A 228 -3.47 -27.42 14.97
CA TYR A 228 -3.21 -28.87 15.01
C TYR A 228 -2.28 -29.31 16.16
N ASN A 229 -1.33 -28.47 16.58
CA ASN A 229 -0.41 -28.80 17.69
C ASN A 229 -1.03 -28.67 19.10
N GLN A 230 -2.23 -28.11 19.24
CA GLN A 230 -2.91 -28.07 20.54
C GLN A 230 -3.66 -29.36 20.83
N GLU A 231 -4.23 -30.06 19.84
CA GLU A 231 -5.00 -31.28 20.08
C GLU A 231 -4.15 -32.45 20.60
N LYS A 232 -2.86 -32.51 20.28
CA LYS A 232 -1.98 -33.62 20.72
C LYS A 232 -1.31 -33.45 22.09
N ASN A 233 -1.35 -32.25 22.68
CA ASN A 233 -0.72 -31.97 23.99
C ASN A 233 -1.72 -31.56 25.07
N ILE A 234 -3.02 -31.71 24.83
CA ILE A 234 -4.02 -31.65 25.90
C ILE A 234 -4.04 -33.03 26.53
N SER A 235 -3.26 -33.20 27.60
CA SER A 235 -3.58 -34.19 28.63
C SER A 235 -5.06 -34.05 28.94
N ARG A 236 -5.83 -35.11 28.66
CA ARG A 236 -7.27 -35.23 28.93
C ARG A 236 -7.59 -34.77 30.36
N GLY A 237 -7.92 -33.50 30.51
CA GLY A 237 -8.61 -32.95 31.66
C GLY A 237 -10.02 -32.65 31.19
N HIS A 238 -11.00 -33.35 31.73
CA HIS A 238 -12.41 -33.12 31.47
C HIS A 238 -12.80 -31.70 31.86
N HIS A 239 -12.92 -30.80 30.89
CA HIS A 239 -13.78 -29.63 31.00
C HIS A 239 -14.46 -29.42 29.64
N GLU A 240 -15.79 -29.60 29.65
CA GLU A 240 -16.67 -29.14 28.58
C GLU A 240 -16.54 -27.61 28.51
N ASP A 241 -16.43 -27.10 27.28
CA ASP A 241 -16.30 -25.68 26.91
C ASP A 241 -14.90 -25.02 27.00
N ALA A 242 -14.28 -24.94 25.81
CA ALA A 242 -13.29 -23.98 25.33
C ALA A 242 -12.05 -23.67 26.22
N THR A 243 -10.90 -24.24 25.86
CA THR A 243 -9.59 -23.88 26.41
C THR A 243 -9.10 -22.52 25.88
N ILE A 244 -9.36 -21.46 26.66
CA ILE A 244 -8.78 -20.12 26.51
C ILE A 244 -7.37 -20.12 27.11
N LYS A 245 -6.37 -19.59 26.40
CA LYS A 245 -5.02 -19.30 26.96
C LYS A 245 -4.88 -17.79 27.16
N TYR A 246 -4.62 -17.39 28.39
CA TYR A 246 -4.34 -16.00 28.77
C TYR A 246 -2.88 -15.61 28.46
N ALA A 247 -2.69 -14.36 28.06
CA ALA A 247 -1.41 -13.68 28.09
C ALA A 247 -0.93 -13.45 29.54
N PRO A 248 0.36 -13.17 29.80
CA PRO A 248 0.87 -12.87 31.15
C PRO A 248 0.21 -11.65 31.82
N ASP A 249 -0.46 -10.80 31.05
CA ASP A 249 -1.16 -9.59 31.47
C ASP A 249 -2.70 -9.79 31.58
N GLY A 250 -3.19 -11.02 31.47
CA GLY A 250 -4.62 -11.34 31.58
C GLY A 250 -5.44 -11.00 30.34
N ASN A 251 -4.82 -10.50 29.26
CA ASN A 251 -5.51 -10.28 28.00
C ASN A 251 -5.73 -11.61 27.25
N GLU A 252 -6.94 -11.82 26.74
CA GLU A 252 -7.24 -12.92 25.82
C GLU A 252 -6.50 -12.66 24.51
N PHE A 253 -5.54 -13.51 24.14
CA PHE A 253 -5.10 -13.56 22.76
C PHE A 253 -6.17 -14.33 21.98
N PRO A 254 -6.95 -13.70 21.06
CA PRO A 254 -7.79 -14.44 20.14
C PRO A 254 -6.86 -15.23 19.22
N MET A 255 -6.55 -16.46 19.60
CA MET A 255 -5.80 -17.38 18.77
C MET A 255 -6.76 -17.85 17.68
N TYR A 256 -6.72 -17.17 16.53
CA TYR A 256 -7.68 -17.31 15.44
C TYR A 256 -7.80 -18.76 14.95
N LYS A 257 -8.84 -19.47 15.41
CA LYS A 257 -9.33 -20.71 14.79
C LYS A 257 -10.02 -20.36 13.47
N THR A 258 -9.28 -19.89 12.47
CA THR A 258 -9.86 -19.64 11.14
C THR A 258 -9.29 -20.63 10.14
N GLN A 259 -10.13 -21.55 9.67
CA GLN A 259 -9.85 -22.47 8.55
C GLN A 259 -9.73 -21.75 7.19
N LYS A 260 -9.89 -20.42 7.17
CA LYS A 260 -10.24 -19.63 5.98
C LYS A 260 -9.05 -18.92 5.30
N GLY A 261 -7.81 -19.34 5.52
CA GLY A 261 -6.66 -18.70 4.86
C GLY A 261 -6.05 -17.48 5.58
N ARG A 262 -5.07 -16.82 4.95
CA ARG A 262 -4.33 -15.71 5.61
C ARG A 262 -5.11 -14.41 5.60
N TRP A 263 -4.78 -13.54 6.55
CA TRP A 263 -5.33 -12.19 6.62
C TRP A 263 -4.85 -11.34 5.43
N PRO A 264 -5.68 -10.42 4.91
CA PRO A 264 -5.27 -9.48 3.88
C PRO A 264 -4.13 -8.60 4.39
N SER A 265 -3.22 -8.26 3.50
CA SER A 265 -2.10 -7.37 3.80
C SER A 265 -2.51 -5.91 3.66
N ASN A 266 -1.81 -5.02 4.37
CA ASN A 266 -1.93 -3.60 4.13
C ASN A 266 -1.01 -3.12 2.99
N VAL A 267 -0.41 -4.04 2.22
CA VAL A 267 0.46 -3.74 1.07
C VAL A 267 -0.17 -4.36 -0.18
N ILE A 268 -0.18 -3.60 -1.27
CA ILE A 268 -0.73 -4.04 -2.56
C ILE A 268 0.41 -4.10 -3.57
N LEU A 269 0.55 -5.21 -4.29
CA LEU A 269 1.47 -5.34 -5.42
C LEU A 269 0.71 -5.22 -6.75
N ASP A 270 1.29 -4.54 -7.73
CA ASP A 270 0.81 -4.64 -9.10
C ASP A 270 0.98 -6.08 -9.64
N PRO A 271 0.14 -6.54 -10.58
CA PRO A 271 0.20 -7.90 -11.08
C PRO A 271 1.58 -8.33 -11.61
N ILE A 272 2.34 -7.42 -12.21
CA ILE A 272 3.66 -7.72 -12.76
C ILE A 272 4.68 -7.87 -11.62
N SER A 273 4.69 -6.96 -10.64
CA SER A 273 5.57 -7.10 -9.47
C SER A 273 5.27 -8.36 -8.67
N ALA A 274 3.99 -8.71 -8.53
CA ALA A 274 3.56 -9.97 -7.91
C ALA A 274 4.11 -11.17 -8.69
N GLU A 275 3.97 -11.19 -10.02
CA GLU A 275 4.50 -12.27 -10.87
C GLU A 275 6.02 -12.37 -10.78
N MET A 276 6.74 -11.24 -10.87
CA MET A 276 8.20 -11.21 -10.76
C MET A 276 8.68 -11.71 -9.39
N LEU A 277 7.99 -11.32 -8.32
CA LEU A 277 8.28 -11.80 -6.98
C LEU A 277 8.04 -13.31 -6.87
N ASP A 278 6.99 -13.83 -7.51
CA ASP A 278 6.71 -15.27 -7.57
C ASP A 278 7.74 -16.04 -8.39
N GLN A 279 8.23 -15.47 -9.50
CA GLN A 279 9.32 -16.05 -10.30
C GLN A 279 10.63 -16.12 -9.50
N GLN A 280 10.99 -15.05 -8.79
CA GLN A 280 12.22 -14.98 -7.99
C GLN A 280 12.18 -15.90 -6.77
N SER A 281 11.07 -15.89 -6.04
CA SER A 281 10.89 -16.74 -4.86
C SER A 281 10.68 -18.21 -5.22
N GLY A 282 10.20 -18.46 -6.45
CA GLY A 282 9.67 -19.74 -6.86
C GLY A 282 8.46 -20.15 -6.01
N ILE A 283 7.91 -21.32 -6.30
CA ILE A 283 6.78 -21.83 -5.54
C ILE A 283 7.29 -22.49 -4.26
N SER A 284 7.10 -21.82 -3.13
CA SER A 284 7.34 -22.41 -1.81
C SER A 284 6.09 -23.09 -1.29
N LYS A 285 6.27 -24.21 -0.58
CA LYS A 285 5.23 -24.81 0.27
C LYS A 285 5.55 -24.39 1.70
N GLY A 286 4.57 -23.84 2.41
CA GLY A 286 4.66 -23.67 3.86
C GLY A 286 4.98 -25.03 4.48
N GLY A 287 6.19 -25.18 5.02
CA GLY A 287 6.62 -26.48 5.53
C GLY A 287 5.76 -26.89 6.72
N THR A 288 5.31 -28.13 6.79
CA THR A 288 4.79 -28.70 8.04
C THR A 288 5.89 -28.53 9.10
N PRO A 289 5.60 -28.01 10.32
CA PRO A 289 6.62 -27.93 11.36
C PRO A 289 7.21 -29.33 11.55
N LYS A 290 8.48 -29.51 11.19
CA LYS A 290 9.15 -30.78 11.42
C LYS A 290 9.33 -30.92 12.93
N HIS A 291 8.60 -31.84 13.53
CA HIS A 291 8.85 -32.27 14.90
C HIS A 291 10.32 -32.70 15.03
N ASN A 292 11.00 -32.20 16.06
CA ASN A 292 12.30 -32.69 16.54
C ASN A 292 13.43 -32.78 15.51
N ARG A 293 13.88 -31.65 14.96
CA ARG A 293 15.31 -31.51 14.72
C ARG A 293 15.82 -30.37 15.58
N GLU A 294 16.65 -30.69 16.57
CA GLU A 294 17.62 -29.74 17.11
C GLU A 294 18.33 -29.12 15.90
N ILE A 295 17.98 -27.89 15.56
CA ILE A 295 18.76 -27.15 14.59
C ILE A 295 20.02 -26.74 15.34
N LYS A 296 21.05 -27.58 15.30
CA LYS A 296 22.42 -27.17 15.68
C LYS A 296 22.89 -26.13 14.66
N ARG A 297 22.46 -24.88 14.80
CA ARG A 297 23.11 -23.77 14.11
C ARG A 297 24.49 -23.61 14.77
N LYS A 298 25.55 -23.98 14.05
CA LYS A 298 26.91 -23.54 14.39
C LYS A 298 26.88 -22.01 14.46
N GLY A 299 27.30 -21.47 15.60
CA GLY A 299 27.14 -20.08 15.97
C GLY A 299 27.59 -19.11 14.87
N PHE A 300 26.71 -18.18 14.53
CA PHE A 300 27.06 -16.97 13.81
C PHE A 300 27.13 -15.86 14.86
N SER A 301 28.32 -15.64 15.42
CA SER A 301 28.61 -14.47 16.26
C SER A 301 28.80 -13.27 15.34
N GLY A 302 27.71 -12.54 15.09
CA GLY A 302 27.74 -11.28 14.35
C GLY A 302 26.89 -10.26 15.07
N ASN A 303 27.53 -9.45 15.92
CA ASN A 303 26.91 -8.27 16.54
C ASN A 303 26.70 -7.21 15.46
N GLY A 304 25.52 -7.20 14.86
CA GLY A 304 25.03 -6.12 14.00
C GLY A 304 23.70 -5.59 14.54
N PRO A 305 23.45 -4.27 14.52
CA PRO A 305 22.34 -3.63 15.25
C PRO A 305 20.95 -3.84 14.62
N PHE A 306 20.79 -4.80 13.70
CA PHE A 306 19.54 -5.05 12.96
C PHE A 306 18.93 -6.45 13.17
N ASN A 307 19.44 -7.23 14.14
CA ASN A 307 18.94 -8.60 14.41
C ASN A 307 17.94 -8.70 15.57
N ASP A 308 17.40 -7.59 16.05
CA ASP A 308 16.57 -7.56 17.26
C ASP A 308 15.05 -7.64 17.00
N PHE A 309 14.63 -8.36 15.97
CA PHE A 309 13.36 -9.08 16.01
C PHE A 309 13.53 -10.40 16.80
N SER A 310 14.23 -10.31 17.93
CA SER A 310 14.20 -11.34 18.94
C SER A 310 12.93 -11.09 19.75
N CYS A 311 11.89 -11.87 19.46
CA CYS A 311 10.97 -12.25 20.52
C CYS A 311 11.83 -12.62 21.73
N GLY A 312 11.59 -11.98 22.89
CA GLY A 312 12.30 -12.21 24.16
C GLY A 312 12.06 -13.59 24.76
N PHE A 313 12.18 -14.64 23.95
CA PHE A 313 12.11 -16.04 24.29
C PHE A 313 13.44 -16.67 23.89
N ASP A 314 14.17 -17.15 24.90
CA ASP A 314 15.25 -18.13 24.85
C ASP A 314 15.50 -18.71 23.44
N VAL A 315 16.52 -18.19 22.75
CA VAL A 315 16.91 -18.55 21.38
C VAL A 315 17.20 -20.04 21.19
N ASN A 316 17.36 -20.79 22.28
CA ASN A 316 17.48 -22.26 22.26
C ASN A 316 16.13 -22.99 22.20
N LYS A 317 15.01 -22.28 22.33
CA LYS A 317 13.64 -22.84 22.38
C LYS A 317 12.67 -22.19 21.41
N CYS A 318 13.13 -21.42 20.43
CA CYS A 318 12.29 -20.96 19.33
C CYS A 318 11.85 -22.16 18.47
N LYS A 319 10.75 -22.82 18.89
CA LYS A 319 9.95 -23.66 18.01
C LYS A 319 9.55 -22.78 16.83
N GLY A 320 9.95 -23.21 15.63
CA GLY A 320 9.88 -22.40 14.41
C GLY A 320 8.54 -21.69 14.23
N LEU A 321 8.61 -20.49 13.66
CA LEU A 321 7.45 -19.72 13.22
C LEU A 321 6.47 -20.66 12.50
N ALA A 322 5.24 -20.71 13.01
CA ALA A 322 4.19 -21.58 12.49
C ALA A 322 3.91 -21.22 11.03
N ASN A 323 4.00 -22.22 10.15
CA ASN A 323 3.71 -22.08 8.74
C ASN A 323 2.21 -22.29 8.49
N PHE A 324 1.67 -21.54 7.54
CA PHE A 324 0.25 -21.46 7.21
C PHE A 324 -0.24 -22.57 6.25
N GLY A 325 0.59 -23.57 5.94
CA GLY A 325 0.17 -24.69 5.08
C GLY A 325 -0.19 -24.31 3.64
N ASP A 326 0.12 -23.09 3.21
CA ASP A 326 -0.15 -22.57 1.88
C ASP A 326 0.99 -22.86 0.89
N LYS A 327 0.72 -22.77 -0.41
CA LYS A 327 1.70 -22.90 -1.48
C LYS A 327 1.49 -21.79 -2.50
N GLY A 328 2.57 -21.22 -2.99
CA GLY A 328 2.56 -20.15 -3.97
C GLY A 328 3.92 -19.46 -4.02
N GLY A 329 4.06 -18.45 -4.88
CA GLY A 329 5.18 -17.54 -4.77
C GLY A 329 4.99 -16.53 -3.64
N ALA A 330 5.99 -15.70 -3.38
CA ALA A 330 6.00 -14.76 -2.26
C ALA A 330 5.04 -13.57 -2.41
N SER A 331 4.40 -13.35 -3.56
CA SER A 331 3.32 -12.36 -3.71
C SER A 331 2.14 -12.62 -2.77
N ARG A 332 1.90 -13.90 -2.41
CA ARG A 332 0.84 -14.32 -1.48
C ARG A 332 0.98 -13.78 -0.05
N PHE A 333 1.99 -12.99 0.27
CA PHE A 333 2.10 -12.30 1.56
C PHE A 333 1.58 -10.85 1.48
N PHE A 334 1.19 -10.37 0.30
CA PHE A 334 0.93 -8.95 -0.01
C PHE A 334 -0.36 -8.75 -0.85
N TYR A 335 -1.40 -9.52 -0.56
CA TYR A 335 -2.67 -9.49 -1.29
C TYR A 335 -3.80 -8.86 -0.47
#